data_AF-A0AA38UEJ1-F1
#
_entry.id   AF-A0AA38UEJ1-F1
#
_cell.length_a   1.000
_cell.length_b   1.000
_cell.length_c   1.000
_cell.angle_alpha   90.00
_cell.angle_beta   90.00
_cell.angle_gamma   90.00
#
_symmetry.space_group_name_H-M   'P 1'
#
loop_
_entity.id
_entity.type
_entity.pdbx_description
1 polymer ?
#
loop_
_entity_poly.entity_id
_entity_poly.type
_entity_poly.pdbx_seq_one_letter_code
_entity_poly.pdbx_strand_id
1 'polypeptide(L)'
;MCYILHIANEFTACGHQVVFRRQRIDCNSNACVLSNQHRIGHHDCHSTCRQSLMREQTWTSGRLLRPCDACYRSGNFSTPA
;
A
#
# COMPACT_ATOMS: atom_id res chain seq x y z
N MET A 1 -9.55 -10.17 4.55
CA MET A 1 -9.85 -9.40 3.33
C MET A 1 -8.53 -9.01 2.67
N CYS A 2 -8.44 -9.06 1.34
CA CYS A 2 -7.19 -8.72 0.65
C CYS A 2 -7.04 -7.19 0.59
N TYR A 3 -5.82 -6.67 0.60
CA TYR A 3 -5.58 -5.22 0.46
C TYR A 3 -4.21 -4.94 -0.15
N ILE A 4 -4.01 -3.70 -0.60
CA ILE A 4 -2.70 -3.22 -1.04
C ILE A 4 -2.09 -2.41 0.10
N LEU A 5 -0.87 -2.78 0.50
CA LEU A 5 -0.03 -2.06 1.45
C LEU A 5 1.00 -1.23 0.70
N HIS A 6 0.91 0.09 0.83
CA HIS A 6 1.92 1.04 0.38
C HIS A 6 2.93 1.24 1.49
N ILE A 7 4.19 0.91 1.22
CA ILE A 7 5.30 1.17 2.13
C ILE A 7 5.99 2.44 1.65
N ALA A 8 6.01 3.45 2.51
CA ALA A 8 6.50 4.77 2.18
C ALA A 8 7.59 5.23 3.15
N ASN A 9 8.44 6.15 2.67
CA ASN A 9 9.29 6.98 3.51
C ASN A 9 8.69 8.38 3.60
N GLU A 10 8.71 8.95 4.80
CA GLU A 10 8.30 10.32 5.05
C GLU A 10 9.54 11.23 5.07
N PHE A 11 9.59 12.22 4.21
CA PHE A 11 10.70 13.18 4.08
C PHE A 11 10.34 14.45 4.84
N THR A 12 10.85 14.60 6.06
CA THR A 12 10.40 15.66 6.98
C THR A 12 10.82 17.06 6.54
N ALA A 13 11.90 17.19 5.75
CA ALA A 13 12.35 18.47 5.21
C ALA A 13 11.48 19.04 4.07
N CYS A 14 10.54 18.25 3.54
CA CYS A 14 9.57 18.74 2.54
C CYS A 14 8.14 18.25 2.78
N GLY A 15 7.90 17.51 3.87
CA GLY A 15 6.59 16.94 4.22
C GLY A 15 6.08 15.84 3.27
N HIS A 16 6.87 15.40 2.30
CA HIS A 16 6.41 14.44 1.29
C HIS A 16 6.51 12.99 1.79
N GLN A 17 5.50 12.19 1.49
CA GLN A 17 5.57 10.73 1.61
C GLN A 17 5.79 10.12 0.23
N VAL A 18 6.85 9.32 0.09
CA VAL A 18 7.16 8.63 -1.17
C VAL A 18 7.03 7.13 -0.97
N VAL A 19 6.08 6.52 -1.68
CA VAL A 19 5.88 5.06 -1.70
C VAL A 19 6.99 4.44 -2.53
N PHE A 20 7.79 3.58 -1.91
CA PHE A 20 8.88 2.86 -2.60
C PHE A 20 8.55 1.38 -2.82
N ARG A 21 7.54 0.84 -2.11
CA ARG A 21 7.10 -0.54 -2.30
C ARG A 21 5.59 -0.64 -2.18
N ARG A 22 4.99 -1.43 -3.06
CA ARG A 22 3.59 -1.85 -2.95
C ARG A 22 3.56 -3.36 -2.74
N GLN A 23 2.80 -3.81 -1.75
CA GLN A 23 2.61 -5.23 -1.47
C GLN A 23 1.12 -5.55 -1.46
N ARG A 24 0.73 -6.61 -2.17
CA ARG A 24 -0.60 -7.18 -2.01
C ARG A 24 -0.57 -8.12 -0.81
N ILE A 25 -1.36 -7.79 0.21
CA ILE A 25 -1.56 -8.66 1.35
C ILE A 25 -2.77 -9.53 1.07
N ASP A 26 -2.52 -10.83 0.99
CA ASP A 26 -3.56 -11.81 0.86
C ASP A 26 -4.22 -12.09 2.21
N CYS A 27 -5.54 -12.27 2.20
CA CYS A 27 -6.26 -12.66 3.40
C CYS A 27 -6.20 -14.15 3.73
N ASN A 28 -5.64 -14.94 2.82
CA ASN A 28 -5.48 -16.38 2.98
C ASN A 28 -6.81 -17.12 3.23
N SER A 29 -7.92 -16.57 2.71
CA SER A 29 -9.26 -17.14 2.90
C SER A 29 -9.64 -17.98 1.68
N ASN A 30 -10.06 -19.21 1.95
CA ASN A 30 -10.53 -20.14 0.91
C ASN A 30 -11.82 -19.69 0.18
N ALA A 31 -12.55 -18.75 0.78
CA ALA A 31 -13.75 -18.12 0.23
C ALA A 31 -13.44 -16.74 -0.38
N CYS A 32 -12.20 -16.47 -0.78
CA CYS A 32 -11.83 -15.22 -1.44
C CYS A 32 -11.16 -15.52 -2.77
N VAL A 33 -11.76 -15.09 -3.88
CA VAL A 33 -11.23 -15.30 -5.25
C VAL A 33 -9.85 -14.66 -5.45
N LEU A 34 -9.53 -13.65 -4.64
CA LEU A 34 -8.26 -12.96 -4.66
C LEU A 34 -7.17 -13.66 -3.84
N SER A 35 -7.52 -14.74 -3.12
CA SER A 35 -6.56 -15.47 -2.31
C SER A 35 -5.89 -16.59 -3.08
N ASN A 36 -4.62 -16.84 -2.75
CA ASN A 36 -3.89 -18.00 -3.27
C ASN A 36 -4.44 -19.32 -2.71
N GLN A 37 -5.20 -19.27 -1.60
CA GLN A 37 -5.88 -20.42 -1.01
C GLN A 37 -7.33 -20.60 -1.50
N HIS A 38 -7.76 -19.80 -2.47
CA HIS A 38 -9.10 -19.91 -3.02
C HIS A 38 -9.41 -21.34 -3.48
N ARG A 39 -10.61 -21.84 -3.15
CA ARG A 39 -11.05 -23.15 -3.64
C ARG A 39 -11.22 -23.08 -5.15
N ILE A 40 -10.44 -23.87 -5.89
CA ILE A 40 -10.53 -23.91 -7.37
C ILE A 40 -11.75 -24.74 -7.84
N GLY A 41 -12.36 -25.53 -6.95
CA GLY A 41 -13.55 -26.32 -7.25
C GLY A 41 -14.78 -25.46 -7.61
N HIS A 42 -15.80 -26.09 -8.20
CA HIS A 42 -17.03 -25.41 -8.57
C HIS A 42 -17.74 -24.80 -7.36
N HIS A 43 -17.93 -23.48 -7.40
CA HIS A 43 -18.77 -22.73 -6.49
C HIS A 43 -19.20 -21.42 -7.16
N ASP A 44 -20.27 -20.81 -6.68
CA ASP A 44 -20.69 -19.50 -7.17
C ASP A 44 -19.85 -18.40 -6.53
N CYS A 45 -18.80 -17.96 -7.23
CA CYS A 45 -17.92 -16.90 -6.77
C CYS A 45 -18.65 -15.58 -6.50
N HIS A 46 -19.75 -15.31 -7.22
CA HIS A 46 -20.47 -14.06 -7.09
C HIS A 46 -21.22 -13.97 -5.74
N SER A 47 -21.84 -15.07 -5.30
CA SER A 47 -22.57 -15.10 -4.02
C SER A 47 -21.72 -15.50 -2.81
N THR A 48 -20.61 -16.23 -3.01
CA THR A 48 -19.86 -16.81 -1.89
C THR A 48 -18.46 -16.23 -1.66
N CYS A 49 -17.89 -15.51 -2.63
CA CYS A 49 -16.55 -14.96 -2.46
C CYS A 49 -16.50 -13.55 -1.86
N ARG A 50 -15.52 -13.31 -0.98
CA ARG A 50 -15.18 -11.98 -0.44
C ARG A 50 -14.27 -11.21 -1.41
N GLN A 51 -14.74 -10.96 -2.63
CA GLN A 51 -13.91 -10.45 -3.74
C GLN A 51 -13.38 -9.02 -3.54
N SER A 52 -13.92 -8.27 -2.58
CA SER A 52 -13.56 -6.87 -2.38
C SER A 52 -12.17 -6.71 -1.76
N LEU A 53 -11.32 -5.93 -2.43
CA LEU A 53 -10.15 -5.33 -1.80
C LEU A 53 -10.63 -4.32 -0.75
N MET A 54 -10.05 -4.36 0.46
CA MET A 54 -10.20 -3.24 1.38
C MET A 54 -9.51 -2.00 0.83
N ARG A 55 -9.80 -0.85 1.44
CA ARG A 55 -9.08 0.39 1.17
C ARG A 55 -7.58 0.15 1.26
N GLU A 56 -6.84 0.78 0.34
CA GLU A 56 -5.39 0.80 0.39
C GLU A 56 -4.90 1.29 1.76
N GLN A 57 -3.88 0.62 2.28
CA GLN A 57 -3.27 0.97 3.55
C GLN A 57 -1.88 1.51 3.29
N THR A 58 -1.46 2.49 4.09
CA THR A 58 -0.11 3.06 4.01
C THR A 58 0.62 2.79 5.32
N TRP A 59 1.84 2.28 5.20
CA TRP A 59 2.77 2.11 6.31
C TRP A 59 4.02 2.94 6.05
N THR A 60 4.34 3.83 7.00
CA THR A 60 5.57 4.61 6.96
C THR A 60 6.71 3.76 7.54
N SER A 61 7.62 3.32 6.69
CA SER A 61 8.78 2.51 7.09
C SER A 61 9.84 3.32 7.82
N GLY A 62 9.93 4.62 7.56
CA GLY A 62 10.95 5.47 8.15
C GLY A 62 10.72 6.94 7.84
N ARG A 63 11.36 7.79 8.66
CA ARG A 63 11.40 9.24 8.49
C ARG A 63 12.81 9.65 8.09
N LEU A 64 12.92 10.43 7.02
CA LEU A 64 14.18 10.91 6.46
C LEU A 64 14.25 12.43 6.64
N LEU A 65 15.35 12.91 7.24
CA LEU A 65 15.60 14.34 7.47
C LEU A 65 15.99 15.11 6.19
N ARG A 66 16.13 14.42 5.06
CA ARG A 66 16.44 15.02 3.77
C ARG A 66 15.15 15.31 2.97
N PRO A 67 15.18 16.21 1.99
CA PRO A 67 14.09 16.35 1.02
C PRO A 67 14.01 15.13 0.10
N CYS A 68 12.83 14.89 -0.47
CA CYS A 68 12.67 13.88 -1.51
C CYS A 68 13.39 14.29 -2.80
N ASP A 69 13.69 13.34 -3.67
CA ASP A 69 14.49 13.59 -4.88
C ASP A 69 13.81 14.59 -5.84
N ALA A 70 12.47 14.63 -5.84
CA ALA A 70 11.71 15.63 -6.59
C ALA A 70 11.93 17.04 -6.04
N CYS A 71 11.78 17.25 -4.73
CA CYS A 71 12.05 18.54 -4.07
C CYS A 71 13.51 18.96 -4.21
N TYR A 72 14.43 18.01 -4.11
CA TYR A 72 15.85 18.27 -4.29
C TYR A 72 16.16 18.80 -5.70
N ARG A 73 15.57 18.21 -6.74
CA ARG A 73 15.74 18.70 -8.13
C ARG A 73 15.07 20.04 -8.38
N SER A 74 13.94 20.30 -7.72
CA SER A 74 13.16 21.52 -7.90
C SER A 74 13.67 22.71 -7.07
N GLY A 75 14.60 22.50 -6.12
CA GLY A 75 15.04 23.53 -5.18
C GLY A 75 13.96 23.99 -4.17
N ASN A 76 12.80 23.33 -4.16
CA ASN A 76 11.68 23.66 -3.28
C ASN A 76 11.82 22.90 -1.95
N PHE A 77 12.54 23.52 -1.00
CA PHE A 77 12.65 23.04 0.36
C PHE A 77 11.72 23.84 1.26
N SER A 78 10.64 23.22 1.71
CA SER A 78 9.77 23.78 2.74
C SER A 78 10.43 23.51 4.09
N THR A 79 11.23 24.44 4.61
CA THR A 79 11.73 24.35 5.99
C THR A 79 10.55 24.23 6.95
N PRO A 80 10.44 23.14 7.74
CA PRO A 80 9.47 23.09 8.81
C PRO A 80 9.85 24.13 9.88
N ALA A 81 8.87 24.93 10.30
CA ALA A 81 8.99 25.96 11.34
C ALA A 81 9.22 25.36 12.73
#